data_AF-A0A2V9MAZ3-F1
#
_entry.id   AF-A0A2V9MAZ3-F1
#
_cell.length_a   1.000
_cell.length_b   1.000
_cell.length_c   1.000
_cell.angle_alpha   90.00
_cell.angle_beta   90.00
_cell.angle_gamma   90.00
#
_symmetry.space_group_name_H-M   'P 1'
#
loop_
_entity.id
_entity.type
_entity.pdbx_description
1 polymer ?
#
loop_
_entity_poly.entity_id
_entity_poly.type
_entity_poly.pdbx_seq_one_letter_code
_entity_poly.pdbx_strand_id
1 'polypeptide(L)'
;MALLMVWGIAVPGGAQKLEDAATQERARRAQIKSLGQVYTNEDLKKYHAEGEPSSSVTPVSIQSATGRSVPLQTQALGFNSEDEKLWSKRFIEARARLQAAQKRHEMLQVRLRQLNSGRMTVNCSEGGCGGYDPYYTIQTMQQMENNQKELRAAEQALEDLREQLRKSGNPHSWENSQLALEPAVKMAEVSRVKDEPYWREQLLLLNRRYDAVIEPLE
;
A
#
# COMPACT_ATOMS: atom_id res chain seq x y z
N MET A 1 -31.19 57.98 23.57
CA MET A 1 -30.66 56.83 24.35
C MET A 1 -31.59 55.66 24.16
N ALA A 2 -31.20 54.69 23.33
CA ALA A 2 -31.96 53.46 23.08
C ALA A 2 -31.13 52.28 23.63
N LEU A 3 -31.68 51.59 24.62
CA LEU A 3 -31.06 50.47 25.32
C LEU A 3 -31.34 49.19 24.51
N LEU A 4 -30.34 48.64 23.83
CA LEU A 4 -30.41 47.35 23.14
C LEU A 4 -30.24 46.22 24.17
N MET A 5 -31.34 45.58 24.57
CA MET A 5 -31.31 44.30 25.30
C MET A 5 -30.86 43.19 24.35
N VAL A 6 -29.67 42.64 24.57
CA VAL A 6 -29.22 41.40 23.95
C VAL A 6 -29.74 40.22 24.78
N TRP A 7 -30.72 39.50 24.25
CA TRP A 7 -31.14 38.20 24.78
C TRP A 7 -30.08 37.14 24.43
N GLY A 8 -29.36 36.67 25.46
CA GLY A 8 -28.44 35.55 25.34
C GLY A 8 -29.20 34.22 25.25
N ILE A 9 -29.09 33.54 24.11
CA ILE A 9 -29.52 32.15 23.98
C ILE A 9 -28.37 31.29 24.52
N ALA A 10 -28.53 30.78 25.74
CA ALA A 10 -27.63 29.78 26.30
C ALA A 10 -27.81 28.46 25.54
N VAL A 11 -26.79 28.04 24.80
CA VAL A 11 -26.69 26.68 24.26
C VAL A 11 -26.23 25.77 25.41
N PRO A 12 -27.01 24.78 25.85
CA PRO A 12 -26.52 23.80 26.82
C PRO A 12 -25.47 22.93 26.13
N GLY A 13 -24.20 23.19 26.43
CA GLY A 13 -23.09 22.30 26.10
C GLY A 13 -23.27 20.98 26.85
N GLY A 14 -23.74 19.96 26.14
CA GLY A 14 -23.79 18.60 26.64
C GLY A 14 -22.38 18.07 26.87
N ALA A 15 -21.87 18.22 28.09
CA ALA A 15 -20.73 17.47 28.57
C ALA A 15 -21.16 15.99 28.70
N GLN A 16 -21.14 15.25 27.60
CA GLN A 16 -21.28 13.80 27.62
C GLN A 16 -20.12 13.26 28.44
N LYS A 17 -20.43 12.68 29.60
CA LYS A 17 -19.42 12.10 30.49
C LYS A 17 -18.69 11.00 29.73
N LEU A 18 -17.36 10.97 29.83
CA LEU A 18 -16.50 9.96 29.20
C LEU A 18 -16.92 8.51 29.55
N GLU A 19 -17.58 8.32 30.68
CA GLU A 19 -18.14 7.05 31.14
C GLU A 19 -19.27 6.53 30.23
N ASP A 20 -20.09 7.42 29.69
CA ASP A 20 -21.21 7.05 28.80
C ASP A 20 -20.68 6.58 27.44
N ALA A 21 -19.64 7.25 26.91
CA ALA A 21 -18.98 6.85 25.67
C ALA A 21 -18.28 5.48 25.79
N ALA A 22 -17.63 5.21 26.93
CA ALA A 22 -16.99 3.92 27.19
C ALA A 22 -18.00 2.77 27.33
N THR A 23 -19.17 3.05 27.91
CA THR A 23 -20.25 2.07 28.05
C THR A 23 -20.93 1.78 26.71
N GLN A 24 -21.14 2.82 25.90
CA GLN A 24 -21.69 2.70 24.56
C GLN A 24 -20.78 1.90 23.61
N GLU A 25 -19.45 2.08 23.70
CA GLU A 25 -18.50 1.31 22.89
C GLU A 25 -18.44 -0.17 23.33
N ARG A 26 -18.56 -0.47 24.63
CA ARG A 26 -18.69 -1.86 25.12
C ARG A 26 -19.99 -2.51 24.63
N ALA A 27 -21.10 -1.79 24.65
CA ALA A 27 -22.38 -2.28 24.13
C ALA A 27 -22.33 -2.53 22.61
N ARG A 28 -21.68 -1.63 21.85
CA ARG A 28 -21.46 -1.82 20.41
C ARG A 28 -20.63 -3.06 20.10
N ARG A 29 -19.55 -3.30 20.86
CA ARG A 29 -18.71 -4.50 20.70
C ARG A 29 -19.44 -5.79 21.05
N ALA A 30 -20.33 -5.77 22.03
CA ALA A 30 -21.15 -6.92 22.38
C ALA A 30 -22.20 -7.28 21.30
N GLN A 31 -22.67 -6.29 20.53
CA GLN A 31 -23.62 -6.50 19.43
C GLN A 31 -22.97 -6.96 18.13
N ILE A 32 -21.64 -6.79 17.98
CA ILE A 32 -20.90 -7.35 16.85
C ILE A 32 -20.67 -8.84 17.12
N LYS A 33 -21.66 -9.65 16.74
CA LYS A 33 -21.51 -11.10 16.58
C LYS A 33 -20.39 -11.32 15.56
N SER A 34 -19.33 -12.01 15.96
CA SER A 34 -18.15 -12.28 15.13
C SER A 34 -18.54 -12.92 13.79
N LEU A 35 -18.48 -12.15 12.70
CA LEU A 35 -18.81 -12.57 11.33
C LEU A 35 -17.67 -13.35 10.65
N GLY A 36 -16.95 -14.17 11.41
CA GLY A 36 -15.90 -15.03 10.87
C GLY A 36 -15.88 -16.34 11.61
N GLN A 37 -16.18 -17.43 10.93
CA GLN A 37 -15.84 -18.77 11.41
C GLN A 37 -14.32 -18.81 11.59
N VAL A 38 -13.88 -18.89 12.84
CA VAL A 38 -12.47 -19.13 13.15
C VAL A 38 -12.26 -20.62 12.98
N TYR A 39 -11.71 -21.02 11.83
CA TYR A 39 -11.27 -22.39 11.63
C TYR A 39 -10.07 -22.67 12.52
N THR A 40 -10.22 -23.63 13.42
CA THR A 40 -9.17 -24.05 14.32
C THR A 40 -8.39 -25.23 13.71
N ASN A 41 -7.18 -25.51 14.19
CA ASN A 41 -6.39 -26.65 13.70
C ASN A 41 -7.11 -28.01 13.86
N GLU A 42 -8.10 -28.10 14.76
CA GLU A 42 -8.97 -29.26 14.90
C GLU A 42 -9.89 -29.46 13.68
N ASP A 43 -10.32 -28.37 13.03
CA ASP A 43 -11.20 -28.41 11.85
C ASP A 43 -10.45 -28.89 10.58
N LEU A 44 -9.12 -28.72 10.55
CA LEU A 44 -8.25 -29.19 9.47
C LEU A 44 -8.02 -30.71 9.50
N LYS A 45 -8.17 -31.37 10.66
CA LYS A 45 -7.97 -32.83 10.79
C LYS A 45 -9.04 -33.63 10.04
N LYS A 46 -10.21 -33.06 9.76
CA LYS A 46 -11.31 -33.69 9.02
C LYS A 46 -11.01 -33.90 7.53
N TYR A 47 -9.99 -33.22 7.00
CA TYR A 47 -9.53 -33.36 5.62
C TYR A 47 -8.32 -34.30 5.50
N HIS A 48 -7.89 -34.92 6.60
CA HIS A 48 -6.78 -35.86 6.65
C HIS A 48 -7.29 -37.30 6.86
N ALA A 49 -8.09 -37.79 5.91
CA ALA A 49 -8.36 -39.21 5.78
C ALA A 49 -8.71 -39.53 4.33
N GLU A 50 -7.71 -40.07 3.60
CA GLU A 50 -7.78 -41.11 2.56
C GLU A 50 -6.73 -40.87 1.48
N GLY A 51 -5.77 -41.79 1.39
CA GLY A 51 -4.80 -41.86 0.30
C GLY A 51 -3.35 -42.11 0.70
N GLU A 52 -3.09 -43.16 1.48
CA GLU A 52 -1.80 -43.86 1.40
C GLU A 52 -1.73 -44.62 0.06
N PRO A 53 -0.52 -44.84 -0.50
CA PRO A 53 0.13 -46.09 -0.15
C PRO A 53 1.57 -45.91 0.34
N SER A 54 1.79 -46.50 1.50
CA SER A 54 2.99 -47.21 1.94
C SER A 54 3.99 -47.55 0.83
N SER A 55 5.26 -47.17 1.04
CA SER A 55 6.41 -48.03 0.77
C SER A 55 7.60 -47.64 1.63
N SER A 56 7.81 -48.45 2.66
CA SER A 56 9.08 -48.67 3.36
C SER A 56 10.12 -49.20 2.38
N VAL A 57 11.28 -48.53 2.22
CA VAL A 57 12.56 -49.19 1.89
C VAL A 57 13.76 -48.41 2.48
N THR A 58 14.57 -49.18 3.20
CA THR A 58 15.94 -49.05 3.74
C THR A 58 16.97 -48.30 2.87
N PRO A 59 18.01 -47.64 3.43
CA PRO A 59 19.08 -47.03 2.64
C PRO A 59 20.05 -48.08 2.09
N VAL A 60 20.28 -48.08 0.77
CA VAL A 60 21.31 -48.90 0.12
C VAL A 60 22.36 -48.00 -0.55
N SER A 61 23.57 -48.14 -0.01
CA SER A 61 24.90 -48.22 -0.65
C SER A 61 25.14 -47.55 -2.00
N ILE A 62 26.15 -46.69 -2.00
CA ILE A 62 26.83 -46.08 -3.15
C ILE A 62 27.59 -47.18 -3.93
N GLN A 63 27.28 -47.36 -5.22
CA GLN A 63 28.22 -47.89 -6.21
C GLN A 63 28.00 -47.22 -7.56
N SER A 64 29.07 -46.58 -8.05
CA SER A 64 29.23 -46.06 -9.41
C SER A 64 29.38 -47.21 -10.41
N ALA A 65 28.74 -47.11 -11.58
CA ALA A 65 29.40 -47.24 -12.90
C ALA A 65 28.39 -47.24 -14.08
N THR A 66 28.75 -46.45 -15.09
CA THR A 66 28.52 -46.69 -16.53
C THR A 66 27.12 -46.46 -17.11
N GLY A 67 27.02 -45.32 -17.81
CA GLY A 67 26.57 -45.35 -19.20
C GLY A 67 25.07 -45.44 -19.47
N ARG A 68 24.32 -44.44 -19.02
CA ARG A 68 23.13 -43.98 -19.76
C ARG A 68 23.00 -42.50 -19.50
N SER A 69 23.24 -41.69 -20.52
CA SER A 69 22.83 -40.30 -20.55
C SER A 69 21.32 -40.27 -20.35
N VAL A 70 20.93 -40.11 -19.08
CA VAL A 70 19.65 -39.50 -18.73
C VAL A 70 19.64 -38.20 -19.54
N PRO A 71 18.66 -37.98 -20.42
CA PRO A 71 18.47 -36.64 -20.91
C PRO A 71 18.24 -35.83 -19.64
N LEU A 72 19.20 -34.98 -19.31
CA LEU A 72 18.92 -33.82 -18.50
C LEU A 72 17.82 -33.13 -19.30
N GLN A 73 16.56 -33.43 -18.98
CA GLN A 73 15.45 -32.57 -19.27
C GLN A 73 15.81 -31.30 -18.51
N THR A 74 16.63 -30.47 -19.15
CA THR A 74 16.42 -29.05 -19.17
C THR A 74 14.96 -28.92 -19.58
N GLN A 75 14.08 -29.00 -18.58
CA GLN A 75 12.76 -28.44 -18.64
C GLN A 75 13.05 -26.94 -18.76
N ALA A 76 13.42 -26.51 -19.97
CA ALA A 76 12.95 -25.27 -20.51
C ALA A 76 11.42 -25.43 -20.62
N LEU A 77 10.78 -25.48 -19.45
CA LEU A 77 9.40 -25.12 -19.27
C LEU A 77 9.28 -23.80 -20.00
N GLY A 78 8.44 -23.77 -21.04
CA GLY A 78 8.10 -22.54 -21.73
C GLY A 78 7.80 -21.51 -20.66
N PHE A 79 8.67 -20.50 -20.55
CA PHE A 79 8.49 -19.42 -19.60
C PHE A 79 7.16 -18.77 -19.96
N ASN A 80 6.12 -19.08 -19.20
CA ASN A 80 4.81 -18.50 -19.42
C ASN A 80 4.95 -17.00 -19.16
N SER A 81 4.80 -16.20 -20.22
CA SER A 81 4.88 -14.73 -20.12
C SER A 81 3.93 -14.18 -19.05
N GLU A 82 2.78 -14.83 -18.82
CA GLU A 82 1.84 -14.48 -17.76
C GLU A 82 2.41 -14.74 -16.34
N ASP A 83 3.13 -15.83 -16.12
CA ASP A 83 3.75 -16.11 -14.81
C ASP A 83 4.85 -15.08 -14.52
N GLU A 84 5.67 -14.74 -15.51
CA GLU A 84 6.65 -13.67 -15.39
C GLU A 84 5.98 -12.31 -15.12
N LYS A 85 4.85 -12.04 -15.77
CA LYS A 85 4.06 -10.82 -15.52
C LYS A 85 3.51 -10.77 -14.10
N LEU A 86 3.03 -11.89 -13.57
CA LEU A 86 2.57 -11.99 -12.19
C LEU A 86 3.71 -11.77 -11.19
N TRP A 87 4.88 -12.37 -11.44
CA TRP A 87 6.07 -12.18 -10.61
C TRP A 87 6.59 -10.75 -10.66
N SER A 88 6.76 -10.18 -11.86
CA SER A 88 7.19 -8.79 -12.01
C SER A 88 6.24 -7.85 -11.29
N LYS A 89 4.92 -8.03 -11.41
CA LYS A 89 3.93 -7.23 -10.68
C LYS A 89 4.16 -7.29 -9.17
N ARG A 90 4.33 -8.49 -8.60
CA ARG A 90 4.59 -8.67 -7.17
C ARG A 90 5.86 -7.95 -6.72
N PHE A 91 6.95 -8.08 -7.48
CA PHE A 91 8.22 -7.42 -7.15
C PHE A 91 8.11 -5.89 -7.27
N ILE A 92 7.43 -5.38 -8.30
CA ILE A 92 7.19 -3.95 -8.48
C ILE A 92 6.37 -3.40 -7.31
N GLU A 93 5.28 -4.04 -6.94
CA GLU A 93 4.44 -3.63 -5.81
C GLU A 93 5.21 -3.64 -4.49
N ALA A 94 6.00 -4.69 -4.24
CA ALA A 94 6.81 -4.79 -3.03
C ALA A 94 7.90 -3.71 -2.97
N ARG A 95 8.60 -3.45 -4.09
CA ARG A 95 9.58 -2.34 -4.19
C ARG A 95 8.91 -0.98 -4.01
N ALA A 96 7.73 -0.78 -4.59
CA ALA A 96 6.96 0.47 -4.43
C ALA A 96 6.56 0.70 -2.96
N ARG A 97 6.15 -0.35 -2.24
CA ARG A 97 5.86 -0.27 -0.79
C ARG A 97 7.10 0.09 0.01
N LEU A 98 8.25 -0.53 -0.28
CA LEU A 98 9.52 -0.19 0.37
C LEU A 98 9.87 1.28 0.15
N GLN A 99 9.84 1.74 -1.10
CA GLN A 99 10.14 3.13 -1.45
C GLN A 99 9.17 4.12 -0.79
N ALA A 100 7.88 3.80 -0.74
CA ALA A 100 6.88 4.62 -0.07
C ALA A 100 7.16 4.73 1.44
N ALA A 101 7.53 3.62 2.09
CA ALA A 101 7.90 3.60 3.50
C ALA A 101 9.19 4.41 3.76
N GLN A 102 10.19 4.31 2.88
CA GLN A 102 11.44 5.08 2.96
C GLN A 102 11.19 6.59 2.84
N LYS A 103 10.42 7.02 1.82
CA LYS A 103 10.04 8.42 1.65
C LYS A 103 9.26 8.96 2.85
N ARG A 104 8.36 8.15 3.42
CA ARG A 104 7.63 8.51 4.64
C ARG A 104 8.59 8.71 5.81
N HIS A 105 9.59 7.85 5.96
CA HIS A 105 10.62 8.00 6.98
C HIS A 105 11.36 9.34 6.86
N GLU A 106 11.82 9.67 5.66
CA GLU A 106 12.53 10.92 5.36
C GLU A 106 11.67 12.15 5.69
N MET A 107 10.41 12.14 5.27
CA MET A 107 9.47 13.23 5.57
C MET A 107 9.27 13.42 7.08
N LEU A 108 9.15 12.32 7.83
CA LEU A 108 9.00 12.37 9.29
C LEU A 108 10.27 12.90 9.98
N GLN A 109 11.45 12.53 9.48
CA GLN A 109 12.71 13.11 9.98
C GLN A 109 12.79 14.62 9.73
N VAL A 110 12.43 15.07 8.53
CA VAL A 110 12.38 16.50 8.19
C VAL A 110 11.41 17.23 9.13
N ARG A 111 10.21 16.68 9.32
CA ARG A 111 9.21 17.24 10.24
C ARG A 111 9.74 17.33 11.66
N LEU A 112 10.40 16.28 12.16
CA LEU A 112 10.98 16.27 13.49
C LEU A 112 12.07 17.34 13.65
N ARG A 113 12.96 17.48 12.64
CA ARG A 113 13.96 18.57 12.63
C ARG A 113 13.31 19.94 12.64
N GLN A 114 12.23 20.15 11.89
CA GLN A 114 11.49 21.41 11.87
C GLN A 114 10.89 21.73 13.24
N LEU A 115 10.22 20.76 13.88
CA LEU A 115 9.66 20.91 15.23
C LEU A 115 10.74 21.24 16.27
N ASN A 116 11.89 20.56 16.20
CA ASN A 116 13.03 20.82 17.08
C ASN A 116 13.66 22.19 16.83
N SER A 117 13.76 22.63 15.57
CA SER A 117 14.27 23.97 15.24
C SER A 117 13.34 25.07 15.76
N GLY A 118 12.02 24.90 15.63
CA GLY A 118 11.02 25.80 16.19
C GLY A 118 11.14 25.94 17.71
N ARG A 119 11.44 24.84 18.42
CA ARG A 119 11.71 24.87 19.87
C ARG A 119 12.90 25.76 20.22
N MET A 120 13.95 25.77 19.41
CA MET A 120 15.17 26.55 19.66
C MET A 120 15.00 28.04 19.30
N THR A 121 14.09 28.37 18.37
CA THR A 121 13.89 29.75 17.88
C THR A 121 12.81 30.52 18.64
N VAL A 122 11.94 29.85 19.42
CA VAL A 122 11.00 30.53 20.32
C VAL A 122 11.78 31.17 21.47
N ASN A 123 12.10 32.46 21.31
CA ASN A 123 12.60 33.30 22.39
C ASN A 123 11.48 33.47 23.42
N CYS A 124 11.62 32.85 24.58
CA CYS A 124 10.73 33.09 25.70
C CYS A 124 11.11 34.44 26.33
N SER A 125 10.50 35.53 25.86
CA SER A 125 10.53 36.80 26.59
C SER A 125 9.45 36.81 27.69
N GLU A 126 9.57 37.77 28.61
CA GLU A 126 8.67 38.01 29.76
C GLU A 126 7.19 37.90 29.36
N GLY A 127 6.56 36.75 29.64
CA GLY A 127 5.15 36.52 29.31
C GLY A 127 4.80 35.09 28.88
N GLY A 128 5.79 34.28 28.49
CA GLY A 128 5.63 32.84 28.30
C GLY A 128 5.90 32.35 26.88
N CYS A 129 6.31 31.08 26.78
CA CYS A 129 6.64 30.42 25.52
C CYS A 129 5.35 30.00 24.76
N GLY A 130 4.59 30.99 24.26
CA GLY A 130 3.40 30.74 23.45
C GLY A 130 3.77 30.25 22.05
N GLY A 131 3.91 28.95 21.85
CA GLY A 131 4.09 28.39 20.49
C GLY A 131 4.71 27.00 20.40
N TYR A 132 5.35 26.51 21.46
CA TYR A 132 5.89 25.15 21.49
C TYR A 132 4.86 24.17 22.07
N ASP A 133 4.39 23.25 21.24
CA ASP A 133 3.56 22.13 21.69
C ASP A 133 4.35 20.81 21.58
N PRO A 134 4.75 20.19 22.71
CA PRO A 134 5.48 18.92 22.71
C PRO A 134 4.66 17.75 22.14
N TYR A 135 3.34 17.87 22.06
CA TYR A 135 2.45 16.83 21.54
C TYR A 135 2.84 16.42 20.11
N TYR A 136 3.09 17.38 19.21
CA TYR A 136 3.44 17.07 17.82
C TYR A 136 4.79 16.37 17.67
N THR A 137 5.74 16.66 18.56
CA THR A 137 7.04 15.98 18.60
C THR A 137 6.86 14.52 18.99
N ILE A 138 6.11 14.25 20.06
CA ILE A 138 5.81 12.89 20.52
C ILE A 138 5.04 12.11 19.45
N GLN A 139 4.04 12.75 18.83
CA GLN A 139 3.26 12.15 17.74
C GLN A 139 4.15 11.79 16.54
N THR A 140 5.05 12.70 16.13
CA THR A 140 5.97 12.46 15.00
C THR A 140 6.93 11.31 15.32
N MET A 141 7.45 11.23 16.55
CA MET A 141 8.28 10.11 17.00
C MET A 141 7.53 8.77 16.95
N GLN A 142 6.27 8.74 17.39
CA GLN A 142 5.45 7.53 17.30
C GLN A 142 5.20 7.11 15.85
N GLN A 143 4.95 8.07 14.96
CA GLN A 143 4.80 7.81 13.53
C GLN A 143 6.09 7.26 12.93
N MET A 144 7.26 7.74 13.36
CA MET A 144 8.56 7.19 12.92
C MET A 144 8.74 5.74 13.37
N GLU A 145 8.40 5.40 14.62
CA GLU A 145 8.49 4.03 15.11
C GLU A 145 7.58 3.08 14.30
N ASN A 146 6.34 3.51 14.04
CA ASN A 146 5.41 2.75 13.22
C ASN A 146 5.92 2.58 11.79
N ASN A 147 6.43 3.64 11.19
CA ASN A 147 7.00 3.58 9.85
C ASN A 147 8.28 2.71 9.79
N GLN A 148 9.06 2.64 10.88
CA GLN A 148 10.20 1.72 10.96
C GLN A 148 9.78 0.24 11.03
N LYS A 149 8.60 -0.05 11.61
CA LYS A 149 7.99 -1.39 11.53
C LYS A 149 7.53 -1.67 10.09
N GLU A 150 6.92 -0.70 9.42
CA GLU A 150 6.53 -0.82 8.00
C GLU A 150 7.74 -1.06 7.08
N LEU A 151 8.85 -0.36 7.30
CA LEU A 151 10.09 -0.55 6.54
C LEU A 151 10.59 -2.00 6.66
N ARG A 152 10.75 -2.50 7.89
CA ARG A 152 11.18 -3.87 8.14
C ARG A 152 10.22 -4.90 7.53
N ALA A 153 8.91 -4.66 7.62
CA ALA A 153 7.91 -5.52 7.00
C ALA A 153 8.00 -5.51 5.46
N ALA A 154 8.26 -4.36 4.84
CA ALA A 154 8.43 -4.26 3.39
C ALA A 154 9.74 -4.91 2.90
N GLU A 155 10.82 -4.76 3.66
CA GLU A 155 12.11 -5.44 3.40
C GLU A 155 11.94 -6.96 3.49
N GLN A 156 11.30 -7.44 4.57
CA GLN A 156 11.03 -8.87 4.75
C GLN A 156 10.15 -9.40 3.63
N ALA A 157 9.09 -8.67 3.24
CA ALA A 157 8.21 -9.10 2.14
C ALA A 157 8.96 -9.21 0.80
N LEU A 158 9.95 -8.35 0.54
CA LEU A 158 10.80 -8.47 -0.64
C LEU A 158 11.70 -9.71 -0.58
N GLU A 159 12.29 -10.00 0.58
CA GLU A 159 13.13 -11.17 0.75
C GLU A 159 12.33 -12.48 0.67
N ASP A 160 11.14 -12.50 1.27
CA ASP A 160 10.20 -13.63 1.18
C ASP A 160 9.79 -13.88 -0.28
N LEU A 161 9.59 -12.82 -1.08
CA LEU A 161 9.31 -12.97 -2.51
C LEU A 161 10.52 -13.54 -3.28
N ARG A 162 11.75 -13.13 -2.96
CA ARG A 162 12.96 -13.69 -3.56
C ARG A 162 13.13 -15.16 -3.22
N GLU A 163 12.87 -15.54 -1.96
CA GLU A 163 12.92 -16.92 -1.52
C GLU A 163 11.84 -17.77 -2.21
N GLN A 164 10.62 -17.25 -2.35
CA GLN A 164 9.56 -17.94 -3.10
C GLN A 164 9.95 -18.12 -4.58
N LEU A 165 10.54 -17.09 -5.20
CA LEU A 165 11.03 -17.19 -6.58
C LEU A 165 12.11 -18.29 -6.70
N ARG A 166 13.08 -18.32 -5.78
CA ARG A 166 14.13 -19.35 -5.72
C ARG A 166 13.55 -20.75 -5.55
N LYS A 167 12.61 -20.93 -4.62
CA LYS A 167 11.93 -22.22 -4.35
C LYS A 167 11.09 -22.69 -5.53
N SER A 168 10.52 -21.76 -6.30
CA SER A 168 9.72 -22.08 -7.47
C SER A 168 10.54 -22.53 -8.68
N GLY A 169 11.87 -22.44 -8.63
CA GLY A 169 12.76 -22.78 -9.76
C GLY A 169 12.70 -21.77 -10.92
N ASN A 170 12.01 -20.66 -10.74
CA ASN A 170 11.86 -19.62 -11.75
C ASN A 170 13.15 -18.79 -11.91
N PRO A 171 13.38 -18.17 -13.08
CA PRO A 171 14.56 -17.37 -13.33
C PRO A 171 14.69 -16.19 -12.37
N HIS A 172 15.89 -15.96 -11.85
CA HIS A 172 16.17 -14.78 -11.03
C HIS A 172 15.97 -13.47 -11.80
N SER A 173 16.08 -13.48 -13.14
CA SER A 173 15.82 -12.32 -14.01
C SER A 173 14.40 -11.76 -13.85
N TRP A 174 13.43 -12.58 -13.44
CA TRP A 174 12.05 -12.15 -13.20
C TRP A 174 11.92 -11.17 -12.03
N GLU A 175 12.89 -11.10 -11.11
CA GLU A 175 12.91 -10.07 -10.07
C GLU A 175 12.99 -8.65 -10.66
N ASN A 176 13.66 -8.51 -11.80
CA ASN A 176 13.87 -7.23 -12.49
C ASN A 176 13.03 -7.09 -13.75
N SER A 177 12.12 -8.02 -14.00
CA SER A 177 11.23 -7.97 -15.15
C SER A 177 10.27 -6.79 -15.01
N GLN A 178 10.01 -6.12 -16.14
CA GLN A 178 9.09 -4.99 -16.25
C GLN A 178 7.82 -5.36 -17.02
N LEU A 179 7.58 -6.65 -17.31
CA LEU A 179 6.43 -7.11 -18.08
C LEU A 179 5.08 -6.70 -17.48
N ALA A 180 4.98 -6.53 -16.15
CA ALA A 180 3.79 -6.00 -15.51
C ALA A 180 3.52 -4.51 -15.78
N LEU A 181 4.55 -3.74 -16.13
CA LEU A 181 4.43 -2.33 -16.52
C LEU A 181 4.14 -2.19 -18.02
N GLU A 182 4.39 -3.25 -18.80
CA GLU A 182 4.01 -3.23 -20.20
C GLU A 182 2.49 -3.17 -20.29
N PRO A 183 1.95 -2.16 -20.99
CA PRO A 183 0.52 -2.14 -21.26
C PRO A 183 0.19 -3.44 -22.00
N ALA A 184 -0.79 -4.21 -21.50
CA ALA A 184 -1.35 -5.31 -22.26
C ALA A 184 -1.68 -4.76 -23.65
N VAL A 185 -0.97 -5.24 -24.67
CA VAL A 185 -0.72 -4.49 -25.91
C VAL A 185 -1.98 -3.80 -26.43
N LYS A 186 -1.79 -2.54 -26.84
CA LYS A 186 -2.65 -1.73 -27.71
C LYS A 186 -3.00 -2.45 -29.02
N MET A 187 -3.80 -3.52 -28.96
CA MET A 187 -4.47 -4.12 -30.12
C MET A 187 -5.97 -3.81 -30.13
N ALA A 188 -6.47 -3.14 -29.08
CA ALA A 188 -7.85 -2.65 -29.02
C ALA A 188 -7.96 -1.13 -29.23
N GLU A 189 -6.86 -0.40 -29.43
CA GLU A 189 -6.94 1.06 -29.56
C GLU A 189 -5.91 1.66 -30.53
N VAL A 190 -5.95 1.18 -31.77
CA VAL A 190 -5.96 2.11 -32.91
C VAL A 190 -7.42 2.59 -33.06
N SER A 191 -8.00 3.16 -31.99
CA SER A 191 -9.18 3.99 -32.15
C SER A 191 -8.64 5.28 -32.77
N ARG A 192 -8.63 5.28 -34.11
CA ARG A 192 -8.39 6.42 -35.02
C ARG A 192 -7.70 7.57 -34.29
N VAL A 193 -6.37 7.65 -34.37
CA VAL A 193 -5.68 8.92 -34.14
C VAL A 193 -6.42 9.91 -35.02
N LYS A 194 -7.28 10.73 -34.41
CA LYS A 194 -8.09 11.68 -35.14
C LYS A 194 -7.10 12.62 -35.82
N ASP A 195 -7.14 12.63 -37.15
CA ASP A 195 -6.16 13.34 -37.95
C ASP A 195 -6.11 14.83 -37.54
N GLU A 196 -4.96 15.46 -37.74
CA GLU A 196 -4.76 16.91 -37.56
C GLU A 196 -5.97 17.79 -38.01
N PRO A 197 -6.62 17.57 -39.17
CA PRO A 197 -7.81 18.33 -39.57
C PRO A 197 -8.98 18.24 -38.59
N TYR A 198 -9.21 17.09 -37.95
CA TYR A 198 -10.29 16.93 -36.98
C TYR A 198 -10.08 17.85 -35.77
N TRP A 199 -8.86 17.92 -35.25
CA TRP A 199 -8.54 18.78 -34.12
C TRP A 199 -8.57 20.26 -34.49
N ARG A 200 -8.20 20.63 -35.73
CA ARG A 200 -8.37 21.99 -36.25
C ARG A 200 -9.84 22.41 -36.29
N GLU A 201 -10.74 21.55 -36.77
CA GLU A 201 -12.18 21.84 -36.77
C GLU A 201 -12.75 21.97 -35.35
N GLN A 202 -12.33 21.12 -34.42
CA GLN A 202 -12.78 21.21 -33.02
C GLN A 202 -12.28 22.48 -32.34
N LEU A 203 -11.04 22.89 -32.58
CA LEU A 203 -10.50 24.15 -32.07
C LEU A 203 -11.23 25.37 -32.66
N LEU A 204 -11.58 25.34 -33.95
CA LEU A 204 -12.39 26.38 -34.58
C LEU A 204 -13.80 26.49 -33.98
N LEU A 205 -14.45 25.36 -33.70
CA LEU A 205 -15.74 25.33 -33.02
C LEU A 205 -15.65 25.92 -31.61
N LEU A 206 -14.57 25.61 -30.88
CA LEU A 206 -14.32 26.14 -29.55
C LEU A 206 -14.06 27.64 -29.58
N ASN A 207 -13.23 28.12 -30.51
CA ASN A 207 -12.96 29.55 -30.70
C ASN A 207 -14.25 30.32 -31.01
N ARG A 208 -15.04 29.84 -31.98
CA ARG A 208 -16.33 30.47 -32.32
C ARG A 208 -17.28 30.52 -31.13
N ARG A 209 -17.27 29.50 -30.26
CA ARG A 209 -18.09 29.48 -29.04
C ARG A 209 -17.56 30.46 -27.99
N TYR A 210 -16.25 30.63 -27.90
CA TYR A 210 -15.62 31.58 -26.98
C TYR A 210 -15.85 33.02 -27.43
N ASP A 211 -15.67 33.30 -28.73
CA ASP A 211 -15.93 34.60 -29.34
C ASP A 211 -17.41 35.00 -29.27
N ALA A 212 -18.33 34.04 -29.27
CA ALA A 212 -19.75 34.30 -29.08
C ALA A 212 -20.15 34.59 -27.62
N VAL A 213 -19.28 34.28 -26.65
CA VAL A 213 -19.50 34.51 -25.21
C VAL A 213 -18.82 35.80 -24.75
N ILE A 214 -17.78 36.25 -25.46
CA ILE A 214 -17.18 37.56 -25.24
C ILE A 214 -17.97 38.56 -26.06
N GLU A 215 -18.99 39.18 -25.46
CA GLU A 215 -19.48 40.46 -25.97
C GLU A 215 -18.29 41.43 -26.06
N PRO A 216 -18.08 42.13 -27.18
CA PRO A 216 -17.10 43.21 -27.22
C PRO A 216 -17.51 44.23 -26.16
N LEU A 217 -16.62 44.49 -25.22
CA LEU A 217 -16.71 45.64 -24.33
C LEU A 217 -16.59 46.90 -25.20
N GLU A 218 -17.73 47.38 -25.72
CA GLU A 218 -17.90 48.76 -26.18
C GLU A 218 -18.09 49.71 -25.00
#